data_AF-A0A2S8GG96-F1
#
_entry.id   AF-A0A2S8GG96-F1
#
_cell.length_a   1.000
_cell.length_b   1.000
_cell.length_c   1.000
_cell.angle_alpha   90.00
_cell.angle_beta   90.00
_cell.angle_gamma   90.00
#
_symmetry.space_group_name_H-M   'P 1'
#
loop_
_entity.id
_entity.type
_entity.pdbx_description
1 polymer ?
#
loop_
_entity_poly.entity_id
_entity_poly.type
_entity_poly.pdbx_seq_one_letter_code
_entity_poly.pdbx_strand_id
1 'polypeptide(L)'
;MPILKRRDPPLSFRLLRLALSVCACLTAVSSAAAQYADTPIVPLSRSQITETFYDGSILAVGVIKELEYTGKQDRRIATVNTDIEVNLTLEIDRLYCGPETAGDELTIRSVWFRPRRFLDEGVPTSPEVGQRIFYLAPKTCYSPEDEVWTAGKISPASDDERETYDRVFDLLASDDGPTAVAQLEAGCFSRDPQFASWCLNILTECHGTVNHARPPLLALISPEIPRRQVIALYWRVLQNGRTPHGAYETADRELASISLSEAEMELRHECHLRRLDDVIHDVWPDVHDTAITSELGYILRTAYPKMPARLRIEALEKGAELAGPSGPKRFQATTLYSIPYLAKPATRDDALRQAQFGFYQNLSPPDASISYAYFWSLRTTMRDDSLASGKLCHEGLSLMTLALVAGNERNAYSAAQQFSSYCSYCQSKKIEWEALLEIAEELRDATPHRRARDRLSQSLEQWGVKEKPLDES
;
A
#
# COMPACT_ATOMS: atom_id res chain seq x y z
N MET A 1 25.76 53.15 -13.47
CA MET A 1 24.74 52.23 -12.90
C MET A 1 25.40 50.88 -12.67
N PRO A 2 25.53 50.39 -11.42
CA PRO A 2 26.23 49.14 -11.15
C PRO A 2 25.34 47.94 -11.45
N ILE A 3 25.85 46.98 -12.21
CA ILE A 3 25.19 45.71 -12.51
C ILE A 3 25.33 44.80 -11.28
N LEU A 4 24.21 44.57 -10.59
CA LEU A 4 24.10 43.62 -9.49
C LEU A 4 24.38 42.19 -9.98
N LYS A 5 25.55 41.64 -9.61
CA LYS A 5 25.84 40.20 -9.76
C LYS A 5 24.87 39.39 -8.90
N ARG A 6 24.01 38.61 -9.54
CA ARG A 6 23.19 37.58 -8.87
C ARG A 6 24.14 36.59 -8.19
N ARG A 7 24.09 36.53 -6.85
CA ARG A 7 24.74 35.46 -6.06
C ARG A 7 23.86 34.22 -6.13
N ASP A 8 24.45 33.10 -6.53
CA ASP A 8 23.82 31.80 -6.38
C ASP A 8 23.54 31.50 -4.90
N PRO A 9 22.37 30.91 -4.56
CA PRO A 9 22.07 30.56 -3.18
C PRO A 9 23.03 29.45 -2.67
N PRO A 10 23.37 29.47 -1.38
CA PRO A 10 24.29 28.50 -0.78
C PRO A 10 23.77 27.06 -0.92
N LEU A 11 24.69 26.09 -1.01
CA LEU A 11 24.41 24.66 -1.21
C LEU A 11 23.39 24.08 -0.20
N SER A 12 23.30 24.66 1.00
CA SER A 12 22.32 24.30 2.03
C SER A 12 20.87 24.57 1.61
N PHE A 13 20.61 25.58 0.78
CA PHE A 13 19.28 25.90 0.27
C PHE A 13 18.85 24.99 -0.89
N ARG A 14 19.81 24.47 -1.68
CA ARG A 14 19.55 23.51 -2.76
C ARG A 14 19.27 22.10 -2.22
N LEU A 15 19.92 21.72 -1.11
CA LEU A 15 19.63 20.47 -0.39
C LEU A 15 18.28 20.50 0.33
N LEU A 16 17.85 21.65 0.85
CA LEU A 16 16.52 21.80 1.47
C LEU A 16 15.38 21.67 0.44
N ARG A 17 15.56 22.16 -0.79
CA ARG A 17 14.60 21.97 -1.90
C ARG A 17 14.58 20.53 -2.44
N LEU A 18 15.71 19.82 -2.42
CA LEU A 18 15.73 18.39 -2.78
C LEU A 18 15.05 17.54 -1.70
N ALA A 19 15.25 17.86 -0.42
CA ALA A 19 14.57 17.19 0.69
C ALA A 19 13.05 17.43 0.68
N LEU A 20 12.60 18.65 0.33
CA LEU A 20 11.18 18.97 0.18
C LEU A 20 10.55 18.35 -1.08
N SER A 21 11.30 18.14 -2.16
CA SER A 21 10.82 17.45 -3.37
C SER A 21 10.81 15.92 -3.22
N VAL A 22 11.70 15.34 -2.40
CA VAL A 22 11.71 13.90 -2.11
C VAL A 22 10.61 13.52 -1.10
N CYS A 23 10.26 14.42 -0.17
CA CYS A 23 9.04 14.25 0.64
C CYS A 23 7.74 14.42 -0.16
N ALA A 24 7.74 15.19 -1.25
CA ALA A 24 6.57 15.35 -2.13
C ALA A 24 6.38 14.21 -3.15
N CYS A 25 7.42 13.42 -3.43
CA CYS A 25 7.31 12.25 -4.33
C CYS A 25 7.04 10.93 -3.59
N LEU A 26 7.24 10.87 -2.28
CA LEU A 26 6.80 9.72 -1.45
C LEU A 26 5.31 9.77 -1.08
N THR A 27 4.62 10.86 -1.40
CA THR A 27 3.16 11.01 -1.25
C THR A 27 2.39 10.94 -2.58
N ALA A 28 3.08 10.77 -3.72
CA ALA A 28 2.49 10.83 -5.06
C ALA A 28 2.45 9.50 -5.84
N VAL A 29 2.73 8.36 -5.20
CA VAL A 29 2.39 7.01 -5.75
C VAL A 29 1.27 6.38 -4.92
N SER A 30 0.36 7.23 -4.44
CA SER A 30 -0.98 6.85 -3.98
C SER A 30 -1.99 7.31 -5.03
N SER A 31 -1.89 6.77 -6.24
CA SER A 31 -2.93 6.92 -7.26
C SER A 31 -2.78 5.90 -8.39
N ALA A 32 -3.22 4.69 -8.10
CA ALA A 32 -3.94 3.85 -9.04
C ALA A 32 -5.02 3.13 -8.21
N ALA A 33 -6.08 3.82 -7.77
CA ALA A 33 -7.24 4.14 -8.58
C ALA A 33 -7.81 2.90 -9.33
N ALA A 34 -8.06 1.83 -8.57
CA ALA A 34 -9.15 0.87 -8.78
C ALA A 34 -9.18 -0.09 -7.57
N GLN A 35 -9.60 0.40 -6.40
CA GLN A 35 -9.72 -0.41 -5.17
C GLN A 35 -10.55 0.29 -4.07
N TYR A 36 -11.57 1.05 -4.46
CA TYR A 36 -12.56 1.59 -3.52
C TYR A 36 -13.89 0.86 -3.75
N ALA A 37 -13.93 -0.38 -3.29
CA ALA A 37 -15.08 -1.23 -3.03
C ALA A 37 -14.49 -2.30 -2.08
N ASP A 38 -14.74 -2.41 -0.79
CA ASP A 38 -15.81 -1.93 0.08
C ASP A 38 -15.17 -1.71 1.48
N THR A 39 -14.97 -0.47 1.89
CA THR A 39 -14.40 -0.16 3.22
C THR A 39 -15.14 1.06 3.75
N PRO A 40 -15.58 1.07 5.02
CA PRO A 40 -16.26 2.22 5.58
C PRO A 40 -15.36 3.42 5.42
N ILE A 41 -16.01 4.42 4.88
CA ILE A 41 -15.37 5.63 4.41
C ILE A 41 -15.06 6.57 5.58
N VAL A 42 -15.47 6.16 6.78
CA VAL A 42 -14.79 6.46 8.03
C VAL A 42 -13.87 5.26 8.35
N PRO A 43 -12.62 5.24 7.88
CA PRO A 43 -11.77 4.08 8.12
C PRO A 43 -11.52 3.91 9.62
N LEU A 44 -11.75 2.70 10.13
CA LEU A 44 -11.21 2.26 11.41
C LEU A 44 -9.68 2.13 11.28
N SER A 45 -8.97 3.27 11.19
CA SER A 45 -7.52 3.27 11.00
C SER A 45 -6.76 3.33 12.33
N ARG A 46 -5.58 2.70 12.34
CA ARG A 46 -4.58 2.71 13.43
C ARG A 46 -4.27 4.09 14.00
N SER A 47 -4.43 5.16 13.21
CA SER A 47 -3.99 6.50 13.60
C SER A 47 -5.15 7.48 13.82
N GLN A 48 -6.41 7.09 13.66
CA GLN A 48 -7.52 8.06 13.64
C GLN A 48 -8.64 7.76 14.62
N ILE A 49 -8.84 6.53 15.07
CA ILE A 49 -9.99 6.22 15.93
C ILE A 49 -9.80 6.85 17.31
N THR A 50 -8.64 6.63 17.92
CA THR A 50 -8.38 7.07 19.29
C THR A 50 -8.13 8.58 19.37
N GLU A 51 -7.62 9.19 18.30
CA GLU A 51 -7.31 10.63 18.27
C GLU A 51 -8.48 11.51 17.77
N THR A 52 -9.40 11.00 16.93
CA THR A 52 -10.46 11.83 16.32
C THR A 52 -11.81 11.73 17.02
N PHE A 53 -12.18 10.59 17.63
CA PHE A 53 -13.54 10.39 18.14
C PHE A 53 -13.79 10.94 19.55
N TYR A 54 -12.74 11.25 20.32
CA TYR A 54 -12.90 11.57 21.74
C TYR A 54 -12.92 13.07 22.10
N ASP A 55 -12.31 13.98 21.33
CA ASP A 55 -12.38 15.42 21.63
C ASP A 55 -13.42 16.15 20.78
N GLY A 56 -14.69 16.00 21.16
CA GLY A 56 -15.82 16.81 20.70
C GLY A 56 -16.24 16.65 19.24
N SER A 57 -15.66 15.70 18.50
CA SER A 57 -16.15 15.27 17.19
C SER A 57 -17.47 14.51 17.32
N ILE A 58 -18.23 14.44 16.22
CA ILE A 58 -19.47 13.65 16.13
C ILE A 58 -19.30 12.50 15.13
N LEU A 59 -19.75 11.32 15.52
CA LEU A 59 -20.00 10.18 14.64
C LEU A 59 -21.43 9.70 14.90
N ALA A 60 -22.29 9.85 13.90
CA ALA A 60 -23.67 9.40 13.93
C ALA A 60 -23.99 8.53 12.72
N VAL A 61 -24.90 7.59 12.90
CA VAL A 61 -25.59 6.90 11.81
C VAL A 61 -27.05 7.31 11.85
N GLY A 62 -27.63 7.52 10.66
CA GLY A 62 -29.01 7.93 10.56
C GLY A 62 -29.53 7.91 9.13
N VAL A 63 -30.81 8.23 8.98
CA VAL A 63 -31.50 8.27 7.70
C VAL A 63 -31.61 9.71 7.22
N ILE A 64 -31.26 9.95 5.95
CA ILE A 64 -31.42 11.28 5.33
C ILE A 64 -32.91 11.61 5.27
N LYS A 65 -33.34 12.59 6.04
CA LYS A 65 -34.72 13.08 6.05
C LYS A 65 -34.94 14.19 5.02
N GLU A 66 -33.97 15.09 4.91
CA GLU A 66 -33.98 16.19 3.95
C GLU A 66 -32.60 16.31 3.31
N LEU A 67 -32.56 16.64 2.01
CA LEU A 67 -31.34 16.82 1.25
C LEU A 67 -31.52 17.94 0.24
N GLU A 68 -30.63 18.93 0.28
CA GLU A 68 -30.60 20.05 -0.65
C GLU A 68 -29.20 20.22 -1.23
N TYR A 69 -29.09 20.24 -2.56
CA TYR A 69 -27.83 20.49 -3.24
C TYR A 69 -27.54 21.99 -3.29
N THR A 70 -26.38 22.41 -2.77
CA THR A 70 -26.02 23.85 -2.77
C THR A 70 -25.54 24.34 -4.14
N GLY A 71 -25.31 23.42 -5.07
CA GLY A 71 -24.71 23.69 -6.38
C GLY A 71 -23.20 23.96 -6.34
N LYS A 72 -22.56 23.94 -5.16
CA LYS A 72 -21.11 24.04 -5.05
C LYS A 72 -20.43 22.71 -5.31
N GLN A 73 -19.33 22.79 -6.06
CA GLN A 73 -18.46 21.67 -6.41
C GLN A 73 -17.02 22.10 -6.15
N ASP A 74 -16.18 21.23 -5.58
CA ASP A 74 -14.77 21.54 -5.39
C ASP A 74 -14.00 21.54 -6.72
N ARG A 75 -14.03 22.69 -7.40
CA ARG A 75 -13.40 22.90 -8.71
C ARG A 75 -11.87 22.76 -8.70
N ARG A 76 -11.23 22.56 -7.56
CA ARG A 76 -9.77 22.33 -7.49
C ARG A 76 -9.36 21.00 -8.11
N ILE A 77 -10.30 20.07 -8.29
CA ILE A 77 -10.08 18.75 -8.89
C ILE A 77 -11.12 18.55 -10.01
N ALA A 78 -10.84 19.06 -11.21
CA ALA A 78 -11.71 18.94 -12.38
C ALA A 78 -11.67 17.53 -13.00
N THR A 79 -12.25 16.55 -12.31
CA THR A 79 -12.46 15.17 -12.79
C THR A 79 -13.80 14.64 -12.28
N VAL A 80 -14.23 13.45 -12.70
CA VAL A 80 -15.45 12.72 -12.21
C VAL A 80 -15.44 12.43 -10.68
N ASN A 81 -14.43 12.93 -9.96
CA ASN A 81 -14.22 12.78 -8.52
C ASN A 81 -14.39 14.07 -7.72
N THR A 82 -15.03 15.09 -8.28
CA THR A 82 -15.26 16.35 -7.57
C THR A 82 -16.20 16.14 -6.37
N ASP A 83 -15.80 16.66 -5.21
CA ASP A 83 -16.65 16.65 -4.03
C ASP A 83 -17.80 17.65 -4.22
N ILE A 84 -19.01 17.25 -3.82
CA ILE A 84 -20.26 18.00 -3.97
C ILE A 84 -20.76 18.40 -2.58
N GLU A 85 -21.15 19.66 -2.42
CA GLU A 85 -21.70 20.18 -1.18
C GLU A 85 -23.23 20.05 -1.16
N VAL A 86 -23.74 19.56 -0.02
CA VAL A 86 -25.18 19.45 0.27
C VAL A 86 -25.47 20.00 1.66
N ASN A 87 -26.71 20.45 1.84
CA ASN A 87 -27.33 20.62 3.15
C ASN A 87 -28.16 19.36 3.40
N LEU A 88 -28.14 18.82 4.61
CA LEU A 88 -28.98 17.69 4.94
C LEU A 88 -29.48 17.74 6.38
N THR A 89 -30.65 17.15 6.57
CA THR A 89 -31.22 16.83 7.89
C THR A 89 -31.16 15.32 8.05
N LEU A 90 -30.50 14.86 9.11
CA LEU A 90 -30.35 13.44 9.44
C LEU A 90 -31.27 13.09 10.61
N GLU A 91 -32.15 12.11 10.45
CA GLU A 91 -32.81 11.46 11.58
C GLU A 91 -31.83 10.43 12.15
N ILE A 92 -31.40 10.63 13.40
CA ILE A 92 -30.33 9.85 14.03
C ILE A 92 -30.90 8.50 14.48
N ASP A 93 -30.35 7.42 13.92
CA ASP A 93 -30.61 6.06 14.39
C ASP A 93 -29.76 5.75 15.64
N ARG A 94 -28.48 6.13 15.61
CA ARG A 94 -27.52 5.94 16.72
C ARG A 94 -26.43 7.00 16.69
N LEU A 95 -26.13 7.54 17.87
CA LEU A 95 -24.98 8.40 18.12
C LEU A 95 -23.85 7.56 18.74
N TYR A 96 -22.72 7.42 18.05
CA TYR A 96 -21.58 6.65 18.54
C TYR A 96 -20.66 7.49 19.42
N CYS A 97 -20.40 8.74 19.01
CA CYS A 97 -19.68 9.73 19.82
C CYS A 97 -20.14 11.14 19.45
N GLY A 98 -19.95 12.08 20.38
CA GLY A 98 -20.30 13.48 20.19
C GLY A 98 -21.19 14.00 21.32
N PRO A 99 -21.52 15.31 21.28
CA PRO A 99 -22.47 15.88 22.21
C PRO A 99 -23.85 15.24 22.02
N GLU A 100 -24.59 15.07 23.12
CA GLU A 100 -26.02 14.74 23.05
C GLU A 100 -26.72 15.79 22.17
N THR A 101 -27.54 15.33 21.25
CA THR A 101 -28.37 16.19 20.41
C THR A 101 -29.65 16.53 21.16
N ALA A 102 -30.15 17.77 20.99
CA ALA A 102 -31.37 18.22 21.67
C ALA A 102 -32.65 17.47 21.21
N GLY A 103 -32.54 16.64 20.17
CA GLY A 103 -33.58 15.72 19.70
C GLY A 103 -32.98 14.64 18.78
N ASP A 104 -33.85 13.91 18.10
CA ASP A 104 -33.48 12.79 17.22
C ASP A 104 -33.03 13.25 15.82
N GLU A 105 -32.92 14.57 15.60
CA GLU A 105 -32.57 15.14 14.29
C GLU A 105 -31.31 16.00 14.36
N LEU A 106 -30.46 15.86 13.34
CA LEU A 106 -29.24 16.63 13.16
C LEU A 106 -29.32 17.45 11.87
N THR A 107 -29.32 18.79 12.01
CA THR A 107 -29.27 19.70 10.86
C THR A 107 -27.81 20.01 10.50
N ILE A 108 -27.44 19.74 9.25
CA ILE A 108 -26.09 19.92 8.73
C ILE A 108 -26.15 20.87 7.53
N ARG A 109 -25.63 22.09 7.70
CA ARG A 109 -25.75 23.19 6.69
C ARG A 109 -24.67 23.18 5.60
N SER A 110 -23.68 22.30 5.69
CA SER A 110 -22.66 22.14 4.66
C SER A 110 -21.95 20.82 4.91
N VAL A 111 -22.16 19.85 4.03
CA VAL A 111 -21.41 18.60 4.07
C VAL A 111 -21.00 18.19 2.68
N TRP A 112 -19.78 17.68 2.58
CA TRP A 112 -19.18 17.31 1.31
C TRP A 112 -19.21 15.80 1.15
N PHE A 113 -19.76 15.35 0.03
CA PHE A 113 -19.74 13.95 -0.36
C PHE A 113 -19.06 13.77 -1.70
N ARG A 114 -18.61 12.54 -1.98
CA ARG A 114 -18.01 12.18 -3.26
C ARG A 114 -18.88 11.14 -3.95
N PRO A 115 -19.39 11.38 -5.17
CA PRO A 115 -20.31 10.45 -5.83
C PRO A 115 -19.82 9.01 -5.93
N ARG A 116 -18.52 8.79 -6.19
CA ARG A 116 -17.93 7.43 -6.26
C ARG A 116 -18.05 6.59 -4.99
N ARG A 117 -18.47 7.21 -3.88
CA ARG A 117 -18.65 6.58 -2.57
C ARG A 117 -20.08 6.10 -2.34
N PHE A 118 -20.99 6.54 -3.20
CA PHE A 118 -22.37 6.13 -3.24
C PHE A 118 -22.50 5.35 -4.54
N LEU A 119 -22.56 4.02 -4.45
CA LEU A 119 -22.64 3.17 -5.62
C LEU A 119 -24.03 2.56 -5.67
N ASP A 120 -24.71 2.70 -6.80
CA ASP A 120 -25.92 1.97 -7.13
C ASP A 120 -25.62 1.08 -8.34
N GLU A 121 -25.73 -0.23 -8.17
CA GLU A 121 -25.30 -1.24 -9.16
C GLU A 121 -23.89 -1.00 -9.73
N GLY A 122 -22.97 -0.48 -8.91
CA GLY A 122 -21.59 -0.16 -9.29
C GLY A 122 -21.41 1.17 -10.03
N VAL A 123 -22.48 1.95 -10.20
CA VAL A 123 -22.45 3.29 -10.81
C VAL A 123 -22.40 4.36 -9.71
N PRO A 124 -21.46 5.33 -9.78
CA PRO A 124 -21.45 6.48 -8.89
C PRO A 124 -22.77 7.24 -8.94
N THR A 125 -23.43 7.34 -7.79
CA THR A 125 -24.69 8.06 -7.60
C THR A 125 -24.54 9.16 -6.54
N SER A 126 -25.61 9.90 -6.31
CA SER A 126 -25.69 10.90 -5.24
C SER A 126 -26.53 10.34 -4.08
N PRO A 127 -26.35 10.84 -2.85
CA PRO A 127 -27.19 10.43 -1.73
C PRO A 127 -28.65 10.79 -2.01
N GLU A 128 -29.57 10.00 -1.45
CA GLU A 128 -31.01 10.18 -1.61
C GLU A 128 -31.71 10.26 -0.25
N VAL A 129 -32.87 10.95 -0.21
CA VAL A 129 -33.74 10.96 0.97
C VAL A 129 -34.21 9.52 1.24
N GLY A 130 -34.20 9.11 2.50
CA GLY A 130 -34.47 7.74 2.94
C GLY A 130 -33.22 6.85 2.97
N GLN A 131 -32.09 7.28 2.42
CA GLN A 131 -30.84 6.52 2.50
C GLN A 131 -30.21 6.64 3.89
N ARG A 132 -29.73 5.53 4.43
CA ARG A 132 -28.95 5.51 5.67
C ARG A 132 -27.49 5.85 5.40
N ILE A 133 -26.92 6.74 6.20
CA ILE A 133 -25.54 7.21 6.08
C ILE A 133 -24.82 7.29 7.42
N PHE A 134 -23.50 7.16 7.37
CA PHE A 134 -22.62 7.65 8.44
C PHE A 134 -22.33 9.13 8.22
N TYR A 135 -22.34 9.89 9.30
CA TYR A 135 -21.90 11.27 9.35
C TYR A 135 -20.76 11.44 10.34
N LEU A 136 -19.64 12.02 9.87
CA LEU A 136 -18.48 12.34 10.68
C LEU A 136 -18.08 13.81 10.51
N ALA A 137 -17.94 14.51 11.63
CA ALA A 137 -17.37 15.86 11.65
C ALA A 137 -16.52 16.12 12.90
N PRO A 138 -15.40 16.87 12.77
CA PRO A 138 -14.60 17.27 13.92
C PRO A 138 -15.31 18.37 14.72
N LYS A 139 -14.98 18.47 16.02
CA LYS A 139 -15.53 19.48 16.96
C LYS A 139 -15.57 20.91 16.42
N THR A 140 -14.54 21.31 15.68
CA THR A 140 -14.41 22.66 15.11
C THR A 140 -15.51 23.00 14.10
N CYS A 141 -16.29 22.01 13.68
CA CYS A 141 -17.41 22.18 12.76
C CYS A 141 -18.75 22.40 13.46
N TYR A 142 -18.79 22.30 14.79
CA TYR A 142 -19.99 22.57 15.59
C TYR A 142 -20.09 24.05 15.95
N SER A 143 -21.24 24.67 15.66
CA SER A 143 -21.63 26.00 16.15
C SER A 143 -22.59 25.84 17.33
N PRO A 144 -22.17 26.05 18.59
CA PRO A 144 -23.05 25.92 19.75
C PRO A 144 -24.19 26.93 19.79
N GLU A 145 -23.99 28.12 19.21
CA GLU A 145 -25.00 29.19 19.20
C GLU A 145 -26.16 28.88 18.24
N ASP A 146 -25.88 28.15 17.16
CA ASP A 146 -26.87 27.76 16.16
C ASP A 146 -27.33 26.30 16.29
N GLU A 147 -26.71 25.52 17.19
CA GLU A 147 -26.82 24.06 17.29
C GLU A 147 -26.63 23.33 15.94
N VAL A 148 -25.76 23.86 15.08
CA VAL A 148 -25.61 23.42 13.69
C VAL A 148 -24.19 22.94 13.42
N TRP A 149 -24.09 21.90 12.60
CA TRP A 149 -22.82 21.46 12.04
C TRP A 149 -22.57 22.04 10.65
N THR A 150 -21.34 22.51 10.41
CA THR A 150 -20.94 23.31 9.24
C THR A 150 -19.72 22.73 8.51
N ALA A 151 -19.63 21.40 8.42
CA ALA A 151 -18.73 20.64 7.56
C ALA A 151 -18.87 19.16 7.93
N GLY A 152 -18.20 18.28 7.18
CA GLY A 152 -18.10 16.87 7.53
C GLY A 152 -17.91 16.01 6.31
N LYS A 153 -17.97 14.70 6.54
CA LYS A 153 -18.01 13.70 5.48
C LYS A 153 -19.19 12.77 5.73
N ILE A 154 -19.82 12.36 4.64
CA ILE A 154 -20.84 11.31 4.65
C ILE A 154 -20.44 10.14 3.77
N SER A 155 -20.99 8.98 4.11
CA SER A 155 -20.93 7.77 3.31
C SER A 155 -22.17 6.93 3.53
N PRO A 156 -22.53 6.03 2.61
CA PRO A 156 -23.50 4.99 2.89
C PRO A 156 -23.14 4.26 4.20
N ALA A 157 -24.17 3.85 4.94
CA ALA A 157 -24.01 2.99 6.10
C ALA A 157 -24.59 1.61 5.80
N SER A 158 -23.72 0.66 5.46
CA SER A 158 -24.12 -0.74 5.31
C SER A 158 -24.40 -1.38 6.67
N ASP A 159 -25.20 -2.45 6.68
CA ASP A 159 -25.50 -3.18 7.91
C ASP A 159 -24.24 -3.82 8.53
N ASP A 160 -23.35 -4.36 7.70
CA ASP A 160 -22.07 -4.94 8.14
C ASP A 160 -21.18 -3.91 8.82
N GLU A 161 -21.03 -2.71 8.23
CA GLU A 161 -20.22 -1.64 8.82
C GLU A 161 -20.84 -1.15 10.14
N ARG A 162 -22.16 -1.07 10.22
CA ARG A 162 -22.85 -0.71 11.45
C ARG A 162 -22.59 -1.75 12.55
N GLU A 163 -22.66 -3.04 12.23
CA GLU A 163 -22.32 -4.11 13.17
C GLU A 163 -20.85 -3.99 13.64
N THR A 164 -19.92 -3.68 12.74
CA THR A 164 -18.53 -3.39 13.09
C THR A 164 -18.44 -2.25 14.11
N TYR A 165 -19.10 -1.12 13.83
CA TYR A 165 -19.09 0.04 14.74
C TYR A 165 -19.74 -0.24 16.07
N ASP A 166 -20.88 -0.93 16.08
CA ASP A 166 -21.58 -1.34 17.30
C ASP A 166 -20.63 -2.13 18.20
N ARG A 167 -19.95 -3.14 17.66
CA ARG A 167 -18.97 -3.94 18.40
C ARG A 167 -17.80 -3.12 18.93
N VAL A 168 -17.30 -2.16 18.16
CA VAL A 168 -16.22 -1.25 18.58
C VAL A 168 -16.68 -0.39 19.75
N PHE A 169 -17.83 0.28 19.61
CA PHE A 169 -18.31 1.21 20.62
C PHE A 169 -18.83 0.52 21.88
N ASP A 170 -19.38 -0.68 21.78
CA ASP A 170 -19.72 -1.52 22.93
C ASP A 170 -18.46 -1.89 23.73
N LEU A 171 -17.33 -2.17 23.05
CA LEU A 171 -16.03 -2.39 23.69
C LEU A 171 -15.46 -1.11 24.32
N LEU A 172 -15.57 0.03 23.63
CA LEU A 172 -15.10 1.32 24.14
C LEU A 172 -15.89 1.78 25.37
N ALA A 173 -17.15 1.38 25.48
CA ALA A 173 -18.03 1.65 26.62
C ALA A 173 -17.89 0.64 27.77
N SER A 174 -17.04 -0.39 27.61
CA SER A 174 -16.82 -1.39 28.65
C SER A 174 -16.19 -0.78 29.90
N ASP A 175 -16.67 -1.21 31.06
CA ASP A 175 -16.21 -0.82 32.40
C ASP A 175 -15.42 -1.95 33.09
N ASP A 176 -15.39 -3.15 32.53
CA ASP A 176 -14.68 -4.32 33.05
C ASP A 176 -13.46 -4.69 32.19
N GLY A 177 -12.27 -4.42 32.73
CA GLY A 177 -11.00 -4.65 32.03
C GLY A 177 -10.77 -6.10 31.60
N PRO A 178 -10.91 -7.10 32.48
CA PRO A 178 -10.76 -8.51 32.11
C PRO A 178 -11.70 -8.96 30.99
N THR A 179 -12.98 -8.59 31.03
CA THR A 179 -13.94 -8.91 29.96
C THR A 179 -13.58 -8.20 28.66
N ALA A 180 -13.21 -6.91 28.72
CA ALA A 180 -12.79 -6.16 27.54
C ALA A 180 -11.54 -6.78 26.88
N VAL A 181 -10.54 -7.20 27.66
CA VAL A 181 -9.37 -7.92 27.16
C VAL A 181 -9.78 -9.21 26.45
N ALA A 182 -10.62 -10.04 27.08
CA ALA A 182 -11.07 -11.30 26.49
C ALA A 182 -11.82 -11.08 25.16
N GLN A 183 -12.67 -10.05 25.09
CA GLN A 183 -13.39 -9.67 23.89
C GLN A 183 -12.45 -9.13 22.79
N LEU A 184 -11.44 -8.33 23.14
CA LEU A 184 -10.42 -7.86 22.20
C LEU A 184 -9.57 -9.01 21.65
N GLU A 185 -9.13 -9.94 22.50
CA GLU A 185 -8.37 -11.11 22.06
C GLU A 185 -9.20 -11.99 21.11
N ALA A 186 -10.47 -12.23 21.42
CA ALA A 186 -11.38 -12.95 20.53
C ALA A 186 -11.62 -12.18 19.23
N GLY A 187 -11.75 -10.85 19.32
CA GLY A 187 -11.94 -9.95 18.19
C GLY A 187 -10.82 -10.01 17.16
N CYS A 188 -9.57 -10.26 17.58
CA CYS A 188 -8.42 -10.43 16.68
C CYS A 188 -8.57 -11.59 15.67
N PHE A 189 -9.48 -12.52 15.92
CA PHE A 189 -9.80 -13.66 15.04
C PHE A 189 -11.18 -13.53 14.38
N SER A 190 -11.79 -12.35 14.43
CA SER A 190 -13.06 -12.05 13.76
C SER A 190 -12.94 -12.23 12.25
N ARG A 191 -14.03 -12.66 11.61
CA ARG A 191 -14.12 -12.71 10.14
C ARG A 191 -14.20 -11.31 9.53
N ASP A 192 -14.73 -10.34 10.29
CA ASP A 192 -14.65 -8.92 9.96
C ASP A 192 -13.18 -8.46 10.01
N PRO A 193 -12.57 -8.15 8.85
CA PRO A 193 -11.16 -7.78 8.76
C PRO A 193 -10.81 -6.50 9.51
N GLN A 194 -11.74 -5.56 9.57
CA GLN A 194 -11.51 -4.25 10.14
C GLN A 194 -11.60 -4.31 11.66
N PHE A 195 -12.62 -5.00 12.18
CA PHE A 195 -12.71 -5.27 13.60
C PHE A 195 -11.50 -6.07 14.10
N ALA A 196 -11.09 -7.12 13.38
CA ALA A 196 -9.93 -7.92 13.76
C ALA A 196 -8.64 -7.10 13.81
N SER A 197 -8.38 -6.27 12.80
CA SER A 197 -7.22 -5.39 12.80
C SER A 197 -7.32 -4.38 13.94
N TRP A 198 -8.49 -3.77 14.14
CA TRP A 198 -8.73 -2.80 15.20
C TRP A 198 -8.44 -3.35 16.60
N CYS A 199 -9.03 -4.51 16.95
CA CYS A 199 -8.80 -5.14 18.25
C CYS A 199 -7.31 -5.36 18.51
N LEU A 200 -6.59 -5.85 17.49
CA LEU A 200 -5.17 -6.10 17.64
C LEU A 200 -4.37 -4.81 17.81
N ASN A 201 -4.72 -3.75 17.08
CA ASN A 201 -4.06 -2.44 17.22
C ASN A 201 -4.27 -1.86 18.62
N ILE A 202 -5.48 -1.96 19.18
CA ILE A 202 -5.76 -1.54 20.57
C ILE A 202 -4.88 -2.29 21.56
N LEU A 203 -4.78 -3.61 21.44
CA LEU A 203 -3.92 -4.43 22.31
C LEU A 203 -2.43 -4.11 22.15
N THR A 204 -1.99 -3.79 20.93
CA THR A 204 -0.63 -3.31 20.67
C THR A 204 -0.37 -1.96 21.34
N GLU A 205 -1.30 -1.01 21.25
CA GLU A 205 -1.18 0.35 21.78
C GLU A 205 -1.15 0.42 23.30
N CYS A 206 -1.70 -0.56 24.03
CA CYS A 206 -1.64 -0.64 25.49
C CYS A 206 -0.22 -0.45 26.04
N HIS A 207 0.78 -0.96 25.34
CA HIS A 207 2.19 -0.87 25.71
C HIS A 207 2.98 0.18 24.92
N GLY A 208 2.33 0.93 24.04
CA GLY A 208 2.93 2.02 23.28
C GLY A 208 3.23 3.25 24.13
N THR A 209 4.16 4.07 23.67
CA THR A 209 4.48 5.38 24.27
C THR A 209 3.89 6.50 23.41
N VAL A 210 2.56 6.56 23.28
CA VAL A 210 1.92 7.67 22.57
C VAL A 210 1.79 8.87 23.51
N ASN A 211 2.23 10.04 23.05
CA ASN A 211 2.23 11.31 23.79
C ASN A 211 0.86 12.03 23.78
N HIS A 212 -0.23 11.31 23.47
CA HIS A 212 -1.57 11.87 23.32
C HIS A 212 -2.53 11.25 24.35
N ALA A 213 -3.69 11.88 24.54
CA ALA A 213 -4.74 11.39 25.43
C ALA A 213 -5.16 9.98 24.98
N ARG A 214 -4.97 8.99 25.85
CA ARG A 214 -5.36 7.60 25.57
C ARG A 214 -6.87 7.45 25.75
N PRO A 215 -7.56 6.66 24.90
CA PRO A 215 -8.93 6.25 25.18
C PRO A 215 -9.05 5.66 26.59
N PRO A 216 -10.17 5.89 27.31
CA PRO A 216 -10.41 5.27 28.61
C PRO A 216 -10.22 3.75 28.60
N LEU A 217 -10.63 3.09 27.51
CA LEU A 217 -10.42 1.65 27.31
C LEU A 217 -8.94 1.23 27.45
N LEU A 218 -7.98 2.00 26.91
CA LEU A 218 -6.56 1.65 27.03
C LEU A 218 -6.08 1.70 28.49
N ALA A 219 -6.56 2.67 29.27
CA ALA A 219 -6.23 2.75 30.70
C ALA A 219 -6.86 1.59 31.48
N LEU A 220 -8.05 1.14 31.08
CA LEU A 220 -8.75 0.02 31.67
C LEU A 220 -8.04 -1.32 31.42
N ILE A 221 -7.58 -1.58 30.19
CA ILE A 221 -7.01 -2.88 29.81
C ILE A 221 -5.49 -2.99 30.00
N SER A 222 -4.76 -1.87 29.97
CA SER A 222 -3.29 -1.90 30.07
C SER A 222 -2.74 -2.55 31.35
N PRO A 223 -3.37 -2.43 32.54
CA PRO A 223 -2.94 -3.15 33.74
C PRO A 223 -3.18 -4.67 33.66
N GLU A 224 -4.18 -5.09 32.88
CA GLU A 224 -4.69 -6.45 32.85
C GLU A 224 -3.91 -7.37 31.91
N ILE A 225 -3.29 -6.81 30.86
CA ILE A 225 -2.56 -7.58 29.86
C ILE A 225 -1.05 -7.32 29.91
N PRO A 226 -0.22 -8.29 30.33
CA PRO A 226 1.22 -8.13 30.28
C PRO A 226 1.74 -8.25 28.84
N ARG A 227 2.82 -7.53 28.51
CA ARG A 227 3.40 -7.51 27.15
C ARG A 227 3.69 -8.90 26.57
N ARG A 228 4.10 -9.87 27.41
CA ARG A 228 4.34 -11.26 26.99
C ARG A 228 3.08 -11.94 26.44
N GLN A 229 1.90 -11.61 26.97
CA GLN A 229 0.63 -12.15 26.52
C GLN A 229 0.26 -11.59 25.15
N VAL A 230 0.48 -10.29 24.94
CA VAL A 230 0.30 -9.65 23.61
C VAL A 230 1.24 -10.27 22.56
N ILE A 231 2.51 -10.53 22.91
CA ILE A 231 3.45 -11.22 22.00
C ILE A 231 2.97 -12.64 21.68
N ALA A 232 2.47 -13.39 22.66
CA ALA A 232 1.90 -14.71 22.42
C ALA A 232 0.65 -14.64 21.51
N LEU A 233 -0.16 -13.59 21.64
CA LEU A 233 -1.29 -13.33 20.75
C LEU A 233 -0.82 -13.07 19.31
N TYR A 234 0.25 -12.30 19.09
CA TYR A 234 0.81 -12.11 17.75
C TYR A 234 1.16 -13.43 17.08
N TRP A 235 1.82 -14.35 17.80
CA TRP A 235 2.12 -15.68 17.27
C TRP A 235 0.85 -16.48 16.93
N ARG A 236 -0.17 -16.45 17.80
CA ARG A 236 -1.46 -17.10 17.52
C ARG A 236 -2.15 -16.53 16.28
N VAL A 237 -2.09 -15.20 16.11
CA VAL A 237 -2.63 -14.48 14.95
C VAL A 237 -1.91 -14.92 13.66
N LEU A 238 -0.57 -15.01 13.68
CA LEU A 238 0.24 -15.47 12.53
C LEU A 238 -0.03 -16.92 12.16
N GLN A 239 -0.19 -17.80 13.16
CA GLN A 239 -0.37 -19.23 12.93
C GLN A 239 -1.77 -19.60 12.47
N ASN A 240 -2.77 -18.75 12.73
CA ASN A 240 -4.13 -18.96 12.29
C ASN A 240 -4.32 -18.55 10.82
N GLY A 241 -4.47 -19.53 9.93
CA GLY A 241 -4.65 -19.31 8.48
C GLY A 241 -5.98 -18.64 8.08
N ARG A 242 -6.88 -18.36 9.04
CA ARG A 242 -8.13 -17.62 8.79
C ARG A 242 -8.07 -16.17 9.26
N THR A 243 -6.96 -15.75 9.86
CA THR A 243 -6.78 -14.36 10.31
C THR A 243 -6.85 -13.42 9.10
N PRO A 244 -7.65 -12.35 9.13
CA PRO A 244 -7.67 -11.36 8.06
C PRO A 244 -6.31 -10.66 7.86
N HIS A 245 -6.00 -10.27 6.62
CA HIS A 245 -4.72 -9.67 6.23
C HIS A 245 -4.26 -8.53 7.17
N GLY A 246 -5.15 -7.59 7.49
CA GLY A 246 -4.80 -6.42 8.30
C GLY A 246 -4.35 -6.76 9.74
N ALA A 247 -4.96 -7.78 10.36
CA ALA A 247 -4.54 -8.25 11.69
C ALA A 247 -3.22 -9.03 11.60
N TYR A 248 -3.06 -9.87 10.57
CA TYR A 248 -1.83 -10.60 10.31
C TYR A 248 -0.64 -9.65 10.10
N GLU A 249 -0.80 -8.63 9.26
CA GLU A 249 0.19 -7.60 9.02
C GLU A 249 0.55 -6.81 10.30
N THR A 250 -0.43 -6.50 11.16
CA THR A 250 -0.15 -5.90 12.49
C THR A 250 0.76 -6.79 13.31
N ALA A 251 0.35 -8.03 13.57
CA ALA A 251 1.09 -8.95 14.40
C ALA A 251 2.51 -9.19 13.85
N ASP A 252 2.63 -9.33 12.53
CA ASP A 252 3.91 -9.60 11.89
C ASP A 252 4.88 -8.41 12.00
N ARG A 253 4.40 -7.18 11.80
CA ARG A 253 5.21 -5.97 11.98
C ARG A 253 5.71 -5.83 13.42
N GLU A 254 4.85 -6.09 14.39
CA GLU A 254 5.22 -6.02 15.80
C GLU A 254 6.27 -7.07 16.16
N LEU A 255 6.11 -8.31 15.68
CA LEU A 255 7.14 -9.36 15.84
C LEU A 255 8.45 -9.00 15.12
N ALA A 256 8.39 -8.41 13.93
CA ALA A 256 9.57 -7.96 13.19
C ALA A 256 10.27 -6.73 13.79
N SER A 257 9.65 -6.07 14.77
CA SER A 257 10.21 -4.93 15.50
C SER A 257 11.06 -5.35 16.70
N ILE A 258 10.84 -6.57 17.22
CA ILE A 258 11.59 -7.13 18.35
C ILE A 258 12.72 -8.04 17.87
N SER A 259 13.68 -8.33 18.76
CA SER A 259 14.75 -9.29 18.49
C SER A 259 14.21 -10.70 18.62
N LEU A 260 14.04 -11.38 17.48
CA LEU A 260 13.61 -12.78 17.41
C LEU A 260 14.82 -13.72 17.45
N SER A 261 14.66 -14.86 18.11
CA SER A 261 15.58 -16.00 18.01
C SER A 261 15.51 -16.65 16.63
N GLU A 262 16.47 -17.52 16.32
CA GLU A 262 16.49 -18.26 15.05
C GLU A 262 15.21 -19.12 14.87
N ALA A 263 14.82 -19.86 15.90
CA ALA A 263 13.59 -20.68 15.87
C ALA A 263 12.32 -19.82 15.68
N GLU A 264 12.27 -18.62 16.25
CA GLU A 264 11.16 -17.69 16.02
C GLU A 264 11.15 -17.12 14.59
N MET A 265 12.33 -16.85 14.02
CA MET A 265 12.42 -16.45 12.61
C MET A 265 11.97 -17.57 11.66
N GLU A 266 12.32 -18.82 11.96
CA GLU A 266 11.84 -20.00 11.23
C GLU A 266 10.33 -20.14 11.33
N LEU A 267 9.77 -20.07 12.54
CA LEU A 267 8.32 -20.14 12.75
C LEU A 267 7.57 -19.02 12.02
N ARG A 268 8.12 -17.79 12.03
CA ARG A 268 7.57 -16.65 11.29
C ARG A 268 7.59 -16.92 9.78
N HIS A 269 8.69 -17.46 9.26
CA HIS A 269 8.82 -17.87 7.86
C HIS A 269 7.84 -18.98 7.47
N GLU A 270 7.65 -20.01 8.30
CA GLU A 270 6.64 -21.05 8.08
C GLU A 270 5.22 -20.47 7.98
N CYS A 271 4.90 -19.48 8.81
CA CYS A 271 3.61 -18.79 8.73
C CYS A 271 3.44 -18.00 7.43
N HIS A 272 4.50 -17.41 6.89
CA HIS A 272 4.48 -16.74 5.59
C HIS A 272 4.33 -17.73 4.44
N LEU A 273 5.09 -18.84 4.45
CA LEU A 273 4.99 -19.86 3.40
C LEU A 273 3.59 -20.46 3.33
N ARG A 274 2.97 -20.75 4.47
CA ARG A 274 1.57 -21.24 4.53
C ARG A 274 0.58 -20.25 3.91
N ARG A 275 0.76 -18.94 4.16
CA ARG A 275 -0.07 -17.91 3.54
C ARG A 275 0.11 -17.84 2.04
N LEU A 276 1.34 -17.99 1.54
CA LEU A 276 1.61 -18.06 0.11
C LEU A 276 1.01 -19.33 -0.51
N ASP A 277 1.06 -20.47 0.18
CA ASP A 277 0.37 -21.72 -0.20
C ASP A 277 -1.14 -21.53 -0.33
N ASP A 278 -1.76 -20.88 0.65
CA ASP A 278 -3.20 -20.60 0.64
C ASP A 278 -3.62 -19.77 -0.59
N VAL A 279 -2.76 -18.85 -1.04
CA VAL A 279 -2.98 -18.06 -2.27
C VAL A 279 -2.80 -18.92 -3.53
N ILE A 280 -1.80 -19.80 -3.59
CA ILE A 280 -1.57 -20.71 -4.73
C ILE A 280 -2.76 -21.65 -4.90
N HIS A 281 -3.31 -22.16 -3.80
CA HIS A 281 -4.39 -23.14 -3.78
C HIS A 281 -5.79 -22.53 -3.69
N ASP A 282 -5.90 -21.21 -3.82
CA ASP A 282 -7.16 -20.46 -3.82
C ASP A 282 -8.06 -20.79 -2.61
N VAL A 283 -7.46 -20.89 -1.42
CA VAL A 283 -8.13 -21.30 -0.17
C VAL A 283 -9.16 -20.25 0.29
N TRP A 284 -9.06 -19.00 -0.19
CA TRP A 284 -9.97 -17.91 0.14
C TRP A 284 -10.71 -17.36 -1.11
N PRO A 285 -11.62 -18.14 -1.71
CA PRO A 285 -12.29 -17.75 -2.95
C PRO A 285 -13.19 -16.50 -2.79
N ASP A 286 -13.65 -16.24 -1.56
CA ASP A 286 -14.54 -15.11 -1.25
C ASP A 286 -13.78 -13.82 -0.91
N VAL A 287 -12.44 -13.87 -0.85
CA VAL A 287 -11.61 -12.69 -0.55
C VAL A 287 -11.29 -11.95 -1.84
N HIS A 288 -11.59 -10.66 -1.86
CA HIS A 288 -11.34 -9.80 -3.01
C HIS A 288 -9.85 -9.81 -3.41
N ASP A 289 -9.55 -9.96 -4.71
CA ASP A 289 -8.18 -10.09 -5.27
C ASP A 289 -7.19 -9.01 -4.82
N THR A 290 -7.74 -7.87 -4.44
CA THR A 290 -7.06 -6.66 -4.01
C THR A 290 -6.45 -6.82 -2.62
N ALA A 291 -7.16 -7.49 -1.72
CA ALA A 291 -6.67 -7.88 -0.41
C ALA A 291 -5.56 -8.93 -0.55
N ILE A 292 -5.74 -9.92 -1.43
CA ILE A 292 -4.72 -10.93 -1.72
C ILE A 292 -3.46 -10.29 -2.33
N THR A 293 -3.63 -9.37 -3.27
CA THR A 293 -2.53 -8.59 -3.86
C THR A 293 -1.77 -7.79 -2.80
N SER A 294 -2.48 -7.18 -1.85
CA SER A 294 -1.88 -6.47 -0.72
C SER A 294 -1.11 -7.42 0.20
N GLU A 295 -1.65 -8.62 0.43
CA GLU A 295 -1.00 -9.65 1.23
C GLU A 295 0.29 -10.16 0.59
N LEU A 296 0.26 -10.52 -0.69
CA LEU A 296 1.45 -10.91 -1.45
C LEU A 296 2.50 -9.80 -1.45
N GLY A 297 2.05 -8.56 -1.68
CA GLY A 297 2.88 -7.38 -1.62
C GLY A 297 3.52 -7.22 -0.24
N TYR A 298 2.77 -7.37 0.84
CA TYR A 298 3.31 -7.27 2.19
C TYR A 298 4.33 -8.37 2.50
N ILE A 299 3.96 -9.64 2.30
CA ILE A 299 4.78 -10.80 2.67
C ILE A 299 6.12 -10.73 1.92
N LEU A 300 6.08 -10.71 0.58
CA LEU A 300 7.29 -10.78 -0.24
C LEU A 300 8.12 -9.49 -0.22
N ARG A 301 7.48 -8.31 -0.11
CA ARG A 301 8.20 -7.02 -0.16
C ARG A 301 8.68 -6.52 1.20
N THR A 302 7.92 -6.78 2.26
CA THR A 302 8.05 -6.06 3.53
C THR A 302 8.39 -6.97 4.71
N ALA A 303 7.94 -8.22 4.71
CA ALA A 303 8.15 -9.12 5.85
C ALA A 303 9.57 -9.73 5.89
N TYR A 304 10.11 -10.09 4.72
CA TYR A 304 11.39 -10.80 4.54
C TYR A 304 12.69 -9.99 4.65
N PRO A 305 12.77 -8.66 4.42
CA PRO A 305 14.06 -7.95 4.39
C PRO A 305 14.93 -8.11 5.64
N LYS A 306 14.35 -8.37 6.82
CA LYS A 306 15.09 -8.59 8.08
C LYS A 306 15.44 -10.05 8.37
N MET A 307 14.99 -11.00 7.55
CA MET A 307 15.24 -12.42 7.76
C MET A 307 16.61 -12.87 7.22
N PRO A 308 17.18 -13.97 7.74
CA PRO A 308 18.38 -14.60 7.19
C PRO A 308 18.24 -14.92 5.70
N ALA A 309 19.36 -14.91 4.96
CA ALA A 309 19.36 -15.14 3.52
C ALA A 309 18.78 -16.49 3.11
N ARG A 310 19.05 -17.55 3.89
CA ARG A 310 18.48 -18.88 3.66
C ARG A 310 16.95 -18.84 3.55
N LEU A 311 16.27 -18.24 4.52
CA LEU A 311 14.79 -18.15 4.52
C LEU A 311 14.25 -17.31 3.36
N ARG A 312 15.01 -16.27 2.96
CA ARG A 312 14.66 -15.44 1.79
C ARG A 312 14.80 -16.19 0.46
N ILE A 313 15.77 -17.11 0.36
CA ILE A 313 15.92 -18.00 -0.80
C ILE A 313 14.74 -18.97 -0.86
N GLU A 314 14.34 -19.58 0.26
CA GLU A 314 13.15 -20.43 0.32
C GLU A 314 11.86 -19.66 -0.07
N ALA A 315 11.71 -18.42 0.37
CA ALA A 315 10.60 -17.56 -0.04
C ALA A 315 10.62 -17.23 -1.54
N LEU A 316 11.82 -17.09 -2.14
CA LEU A 316 11.99 -16.88 -3.58
C LEU A 316 11.55 -18.11 -4.38
N GLU A 317 11.86 -19.33 -3.89
CA GLU A 317 11.37 -20.58 -4.51
C GLU A 317 9.84 -20.62 -4.52
N LYS A 318 9.20 -20.20 -3.42
CA LYS A 318 7.74 -20.09 -3.38
C LYS A 318 7.19 -19.01 -4.31
N GLY A 319 7.90 -17.89 -4.42
CA GLY A 319 7.62 -16.85 -5.41
C GLY A 319 7.71 -17.35 -6.86
N ALA A 320 8.59 -18.32 -7.15
CA ALA A 320 8.71 -18.92 -8.48
C ALA A 320 7.47 -19.74 -8.85
N GLU A 321 6.89 -20.47 -7.90
CA GLU A 321 5.63 -21.19 -8.10
C GLU A 321 4.46 -20.23 -8.38
N LEU A 322 4.37 -19.13 -7.61
CA LEU A 322 3.35 -18.09 -7.78
C LEU A 322 3.48 -17.32 -9.11
N ALA A 323 4.70 -17.01 -9.53
CA ALA A 323 4.99 -16.28 -10.77
C ALA A 323 4.96 -17.20 -12.01
N GLY A 324 5.14 -18.51 -11.81
CA GLY A 324 5.25 -19.51 -12.84
C GLY A 324 3.93 -19.85 -13.55
N PRO A 325 3.98 -20.67 -14.61
CA PRO A 325 2.80 -21.03 -15.41
C PRO A 325 1.70 -21.77 -14.62
N SER A 326 2.06 -22.46 -13.54
CA SER A 326 1.13 -23.16 -12.64
C SER A 326 0.49 -22.24 -11.61
N GLY A 327 1.04 -21.05 -11.38
CA GLY A 327 0.52 -20.09 -10.41
C GLY A 327 -0.75 -19.38 -10.89
N PRO A 328 -1.54 -18.78 -9.97
CA PRO A 328 -2.73 -18.01 -10.35
C PRO A 328 -2.37 -16.79 -11.21
N LYS A 329 -2.83 -16.77 -12.47
CA LYS A 329 -2.51 -15.70 -13.45
C LYS A 329 -2.74 -14.28 -12.91
N ARG A 330 -3.78 -14.08 -12.11
CA ARG A 330 -4.15 -12.77 -11.52
C ARG A 330 -3.11 -12.21 -10.54
N PHE A 331 -2.24 -13.06 -10.00
CA PHE A 331 -1.24 -12.65 -9.00
C PHE A 331 0.21 -12.69 -9.49
N GLN A 332 0.49 -13.32 -10.64
CA GLN A 332 1.85 -13.44 -11.19
C GLN A 332 2.59 -12.10 -11.29
N ALA A 333 1.93 -11.05 -11.79
CA ALA A 333 2.53 -9.72 -11.92
C ALA A 333 2.90 -9.12 -10.55
N THR A 334 2.00 -9.19 -9.57
CA THR A 334 2.23 -8.72 -8.19
C THR A 334 3.41 -9.44 -7.56
N THR A 335 3.48 -10.76 -7.72
CA THR A 335 4.61 -11.56 -7.24
C THR A 335 5.91 -11.08 -7.84
N LEU A 336 5.97 -10.90 -9.16
CA LEU A 336 7.15 -10.37 -9.85
C LEU A 336 7.55 -8.99 -9.33
N TYR A 337 6.62 -8.06 -9.14
CA TYR A 337 6.95 -6.74 -8.57
C TYR A 337 7.55 -6.81 -7.16
N SER A 338 7.31 -7.88 -6.41
CA SER A 338 7.79 -8.03 -5.03
C SER A 338 9.15 -8.72 -4.91
N ILE A 339 9.54 -9.56 -5.86
CA ILE A 339 10.81 -10.34 -5.82
C ILE A 339 12.07 -9.50 -5.56
N PRO A 340 12.27 -8.30 -6.16
CA PRO A 340 13.51 -7.55 -5.96
C PRO A 340 13.77 -7.22 -4.48
N TYR A 341 12.70 -7.06 -3.70
CA TYR A 341 12.74 -6.61 -2.32
C TYR A 341 13.08 -7.72 -1.31
N LEU A 342 13.17 -8.98 -1.76
CA LEU A 342 13.75 -10.05 -0.94
C LEU A 342 15.24 -9.78 -0.68
N ALA A 343 15.95 -9.12 -1.59
CA ALA A 343 17.31 -8.66 -1.33
C ALA A 343 17.33 -7.28 -0.66
N LYS A 344 18.26 -7.10 0.28
CA LYS A 344 18.60 -5.78 0.81
C LYS A 344 19.80 -5.24 0.04
N PRO A 345 19.72 -4.04 -0.56
CA PRO A 345 20.85 -3.46 -1.30
C PRO A 345 22.12 -3.29 -0.45
N ALA A 346 21.98 -3.15 0.88
CA ALA A 346 23.09 -2.88 1.79
C ALA A 346 23.86 -4.14 2.24
N THR A 347 23.29 -5.34 2.09
CA THR A 347 23.93 -6.59 2.50
C THR A 347 24.27 -7.39 1.26
N ARG A 348 25.54 -7.39 0.87
CA ARG A 348 26.04 -8.17 -0.26
C ARG A 348 26.02 -9.65 0.11
N ASP A 349 24.91 -10.31 -0.22
CA ASP A 349 24.73 -11.75 -0.08
C ASP A 349 24.77 -12.39 -1.45
N ASP A 350 25.94 -12.93 -1.82
CA ASP A 350 26.18 -13.47 -3.16
C ASP A 350 25.29 -14.69 -3.45
N ALA A 351 24.92 -15.48 -2.43
CA ALA A 351 24.06 -16.65 -2.59
C ALA A 351 22.61 -16.24 -2.90
N LEU A 352 22.06 -15.27 -2.17
CA LEU A 352 20.73 -14.73 -2.47
C LEU A 352 20.72 -14.02 -3.84
N ARG A 353 21.77 -13.28 -4.17
CA ARG A 353 21.92 -12.64 -5.48
C ARG A 353 21.88 -13.68 -6.60
N GLN A 354 22.67 -14.75 -6.49
CA GLN A 354 22.69 -15.83 -7.46
C GLN A 354 21.32 -16.50 -7.57
N ALA A 355 20.63 -16.74 -6.45
CA ALA A 355 19.28 -17.28 -6.44
C ALA A 355 18.28 -16.37 -7.17
N GLN A 356 18.34 -15.05 -6.97
CA GLN A 356 17.49 -14.08 -7.68
C GLN A 356 17.69 -14.10 -9.19
N PHE A 357 18.94 -14.15 -9.68
CA PHE A 357 19.17 -14.26 -11.13
C PHE A 357 18.79 -15.64 -11.67
N GLY A 358 18.99 -16.70 -10.89
CA GLY A 358 18.49 -18.04 -11.20
C GLY A 358 16.98 -18.10 -11.32
N PHE A 359 16.24 -17.38 -10.46
CA PHE A 359 14.78 -17.24 -10.54
C PHE A 359 14.35 -16.68 -11.91
N TYR A 360 14.95 -15.57 -12.36
CA TYR A 360 14.60 -14.97 -13.65
C TYR A 360 14.96 -15.88 -14.81
N GLN A 361 16.14 -16.50 -14.76
CA GLN A 361 16.59 -17.45 -15.79
C GLN A 361 15.65 -18.64 -15.93
N ASN A 362 15.19 -19.22 -14.81
CA ASN A 362 14.32 -20.40 -14.81
C ASN A 362 12.89 -20.08 -15.20
N LEU A 363 12.37 -18.91 -14.83
CA LEU A 363 11.03 -18.49 -15.21
C LEU A 363 10.92 -18.33 -16.74
N SER A 364 12.02 -17.92 -17.39
CA SER A 364 12.08 -17.50 -18.81
C SER A 364 11.13 -16.33 -19.07
N PRO A 365 11.39 -15.42 -20.04
CA PRO A 365 10.51 -14.28 -20.29
C PRO A 365 9.07 -14.77 -20.51
N PRO A 366 8.16 -14.45 -19.59
CA PRO A 366 6.85 -15.10 -19.55
C PRO A 366 5.94 -14.61 -20.68
N ASP A 367 4.71 -15.13 -20.72
CA ASP A 367 3.66 -14.67 -21.64
C ASP A 367 3.54 -13.13 -21.63
N ALA A 368 3.07 -12.60 -22.76
CA ALA A 368 2.91 -11.19 -23.05
C ALA A 368 2.29 -10.37 -21.89
N SER A 369 1.34 -10.96 -21.17
CA SER A 369 0.60 -10.32 -20.07
C SER A 369 1.47 -9.85 -18.90
N ILE A 370 2.56 -10.57 -18.58
CA ILE A 370 3.40 -10.30 -17.40
C ILE A 370 4.84 -9.90 -17.73
N SER A 371 5.18 -9.83 -19.03
CA SER A 371 6.49 -9.41 -19.55
C SER A 371 7.00 -8.09 -18.93
N TYR A 372 6.16 -7.06 -18.83
CA TYR A 372 6.55 -5.79 -18.24
C TYR A 372 6.94 -5.94 -16.76
N ALA A 373 6.16 -6.71 -15.97
CA ALA A 373 6.44 -6.94 -14.56
C ALA A 373 7.76 -7.70 -14.38
N TYR A 374 8.02 -8.71 -15.23
CA TYR A 374 9.27 -9.46 -15.24
C TYR A 374 10.48 -8.55 -15.48
N PHE A 375 10.48 -7.75 -16.55
CA PHE A 375 11.63 -6.90 -16.86
C PHE A 375 11.78 -5.72 -15.90
N TRP A 376 10.67 -5.20 -15.35
CA TRP A 376 10.73 -4.20 -14.29
C TRP A 376 11.42 -4.78 -13.05
N SER A 377 11.06 -6.01 -12.68
CA SER A 377 11.62 -6.73 -11.53
C SER A 377 13.11 -6.96 -11.73
N LEU A 378 13.48 -7.56 -12.87
CA LEU A 378 14.88 -7.81 -13.23
C LEU A 378 15.71 -6.51 -13.20
N ARG A 379 15.20 -5.44 -13.82
CA ARG A 379 15.87 -4.13 -13.81
C ARG A 379 16.05 -3.60 -12.39
N THR A 380 15.06 -3.75 -11.51
CA THR A 380 15.19 -3.32 -10.11
C THR A 380 16.30 -4.12 -9.40
N THR A 381 16.33 -5.45 -9.55
CA THR A 381 17.42 -6.29 -9.02
C THR A 381 18.80 -5.87 -9.57
N MET A 382 18.91 -5.59 -10.87
CA MET A 382 20.15 -5.09 -11.49
C MET A 382 20.61 -3.75 -10.90
N ARG A 383 19.68 -2.83 -10.63
CA ARG A 383 20.00 -1.53 -10.03
C ARG A 383 20.58 -1.68 -8.63
N ASP A 384 19.99 -2.56 -7.83
CA ASP A 384 20.44 -2.80 -6.46
C ASP A 384 21.81 -3.49 -6.43
N ASP A 385 22.04 -4.46 -7.31
CA ASP A 385 23.35 -5.12 -7.47
C ASP A 385 24.44 -4.15 -7.94
N SER A 386 24.14 -3.32 -8.95
CA SER A 386 25.07 -2.31 -9.44
C SER A 386 25.36 -1.22 -8.41
N LEU A 387 24.36 -0.82 -7.63
CA LEU A 387 24.56 0.14 -6.55
C LEU A 387 25.50 -0.43 -5.47
N ALA A 388 25.32 -1.69 -5.10
CA ALA A 388 26.11 -2.35 -4.08
C ALA A 388 27.55 -2.63 -4.53
N SER A 389 27.74 -3.04 -5.79
CA SER A 389 29.04 -3.42 -6.35
C SER A 389 29.83 -2.25 -6.95
N GLY A 390 29.15 -1.17 -7.35
CA GLY A 390 29.72 -0.09 -8.14
C GLY A 390 30.05 -0.47 -9.59
N LYS A 391 29.55 -1.63 -10.07
CA LYS A 391 29.83 -2.19 -11.41
C LYS A 391 28.54 -2.52 -12.15
N LEU A 392 28.63 -2.78 -13.45
CA LEU A 392 27.51 -3.31 -14.23
C LEU A 392 27.10 -4.69 -13.74
N CYS A 393 25.79 -4.93 -13.74
CA CYS A 393 25.20 -6.21 -13.39
C CYS A 393 25.21 -7.15 -14.61
N HIS A 394 26.31 -7.88 -14.81
CA HIS A 394 26.52 -8.70 -16.01
C HIS A 394 25.50 -9.82 -16.16
N GLU A 395 25.07 -10.46 -15.07
CA GLU A 395 24.05 -11.51 -15.12
C GLU A 395 22.71 -10.95 -15.61
N GLY A 396 22.28 -9.80 -15.09
CA GLY A 396 21.06 -9.16 -15.55
C GLY A 396 21.16 -8.61 -16.98
N LEU A 397 22.32 -8.07 -17.36
CA LEU A 397 22.58 -7.65 -18.75
C LEU A 397 22.49 -8.82 -19.73
N SER A 398 22.97 -10.00 -19.34
CA SER A 398 22.87 -11.21 -20.16
C SER A 398 21.40 -11.61 -20.39
N LEU A 399 20.58 -11.55 -19.34
CA LEU A 399 19.13 -11.83 -19.45
C LEU A 399 18.38 -10.79 -20.29
N MET A 400 18.73 -9.50 -20.17
CA MET A 400 18.18 -8.42 -21.01
C MET A 400 18.58 -8.61 -22.48
N THR A 401 19.84 -8.95 -22.73
CA THR A 401 20.38 -9.22 -24.08
C THR A 401 19.63 -10.36 -24.76
N LEU A 402 19.44 -11.47 -24.05
CA LEU A 402 18.68 -12.61 -24.56
C LEU A 402 17.26 -12.20 -24.96
N ALA A 403 16.58 -11.39 -24.15
CA ALA A 403 15.24 -10.92 -24.45
C ALA A 403 15.17 -9.95 -25.64
N LEU A 404 16.16 -9.09 -25.79
CA LEU A 404 16.25 -8.12 -26.89
C LEU A 404 16.54 -8.79 -28.24
N VAL A 405 17.50 -9.71 -28.25
CA VAL A 405 18.00 -10.34 -29.49
C VAL A 405 17.17 -11.56 -29.89
N ALA A 406 16.79 -12.40 -28.92
CA ALA A 406 16.14 -13.69 -29.18
C ALA A 406 14.68 -13.77 -28.67
N GLY A 407 14.19 -12.76 -27.94
CA GLY A 407 12.82 -12.71 -27.47
C GLY A 407 11.81 -12.43 -28.59
N ASN A 408 10.51 -12.60 -28.30
CA ASN A 408 9.45 -12.10 -29.17
C ASN A 408 9.37 -10.56 -29.14
N GLU A 409 8.64 -9.96 -30.08
CA GLU A 409 8.56 -8.49 -30.24
C GLU A 409 8.19 -7.76 -28.93
N ARG A 410 7.24 -8.31 -28.16
CA ARG A 410 6.75 -7.70 -26.92
C ARG A 410 7.76 -7.81 -25.77
N ASN A 411 8.43 -8.95 -25.66
CA ASN A 411 9.50 -9.15 -24.68
C ASN A 411 10.70 -8.26 -25.01
N ALA A 412 11.10 -8.17 -26.28
CA ALA A 412 12.16 -7.26 -26.70
C ALA A 412 11.80 -5.79 -26.41
N TYR A 413 10.56 -5.36 -26.71
CA TYR A 413 10.14 -3.99 -26.43
C TYR A 413 10.12 -3.67 -24.91
N SER A 414 9.60 -4.59 -24.10
CA SER A 414 9.57 -4.43 -22.65
C SER A 414 10.97 -4.43 -22.04
N ALA A 415 11.86 -5.31 -22.52
CA ALA A 415 13.27 -5.34 -22.16
C ALA A 415 13.97 -4.04 -22.54
N ALA A 416 13.76 -3.51 -23.76
CA ALA A 416 14.33 -2.24 -24.20
C ALA A 416 13.90 -1.08 -23.28
N GLN A 417 12.62 -0.99 -22.93
CA GLN A 417 12.12 0.06 -22.04
C GLN A 417 12.78 0.02 -20.65
N GLN A 418 12.94 -1.19 -20.08
CA GLN A 418 13.54 -1.34 -18.77
C GLN A 418 15.06 -1.22 -18.80
N PHE A 419 15.72 -1.69 -19.86
CA PHE A 419 17.15 -1.49 -20.11
C PHE A 419 17.49 0.01 -20.19
N SER A 420 16.74 0.82 -20.97
CA SER A 420 16.93 2.28 -21.00
C SER A 420 16.78 2.94 -19.62
N SER A 421 15.90 2.38 -18.77
CA SER A 421 15.71 2.86 -17.39
C SER A 421 16.90 2.49 -16.51
N TYR A 422 17.50 1.31 -16.70
CA TYR A 422 18.74 0.90 -16.04
C TYR A 422 19.93 1.76 -16.48
N CYS A 423 20.07 2.03 -17.79
CA CYS A 423 21.10 2.92 -18.32
C CYS A 423 21.03 4.32 -17.71
N SER A 424 19.85 4.93 -17.69
CA SER A 424 19.63 6.24 -17.05
C SER A 424 20.01 6.21 -15.56
N TYR A 425 19.75 5.10 -14.87
CA TYR A 425 20.15 4.92 -13.48
C TYR A 425 21.69 4.88 -13.33
N CYS A 426 22.38 4.03 -14.10
CA CYS A 426 23.84 3.91 -14.07
C CYS A 426 24.52 5.23 -14.45
N GLN A 427 23.98 5.97 -15.42
CA GLN A 427 24.43 7.32 -15.76
C GLN A 427 24.38 8.24 -14.54
N SER A 428 23.22 8.30 -13.86
CA SER A 428 23.03 9.15 -12.68
C SER A 428 23.95 8.79 -11.50
N LYS A 429 24.34 7.52 -11.42
CA LYS A 429 25.24 6.98 -10.39
C LYS A 429 26.70 6.90 -10.81
N LYS A 430 27.02 7.27 -12.07
CA LYS A 430 28.35 7.17 -12.68
C LYS A 430 28.94 5.75 -12.61
N ILE A 431 28.09 4.75 -12.79
CA ILE A 431 28.49 3.33 -12.80
C ILE A 431 28.81 2.97 -14.24
N GLU A 432 30.10 2.77 -14.54
CA GLU A 432 30.62 2.20 -15.80
C GLU A 432 29.89 2.70 -17.07
N TRP A 433 29.62 4.02 -17.11
CA TRP A 433 28.70 4.62 -18.07
C TRP A 433 29.16 4.45 -19.53
N GLU A 434 30.46 4.59 -19.78
CA GLU A 434 31.04 4.45 -21.12
C GLU A 434 30.85 3.03 -21.67
N ALA A 435 31.17 2.01 -20.86
CA ALA A 435 30.95 0.61 -21.22
C ALA A 435 29.46 0.30 -21.45
N LEU A 436 28.57 0.92 -20.67
CA LEU A 436 27.13 0.72 -20.82
C LEU A 436 26.57 1.37 -22.11
N LEU A 437 27.17 2.47 -22.56
CA LEU A 437 26.82 3.09 -23.85
C LEU A 437 27.20 2.19 -25.02
N GLU A 438 28.40 1.61 -25.00
CA GLU A 438 28.84 0.65 -26.02
C GLU A 438 27.89 -0.55 -26.10
N ILE A 439 27.53 -1.13 -24.94
CA ILE A 439 26.56 -2.23 -24.86
C ILE A 439 25.19 -1.79 -25.42
N ALA A 440 24.74 -0.56 -25.14
CA ALA A 440 23.46 -0.05 -25.63
C ALA A 440 23.44 0.13 -27.16
N GLU A 441 24.54 0.57 -27.77
CA GLU A 441 24.70 0.64 -29.22
C GLU A 441 24.67 -0.75 -29.86
N GLU A 442 25.47 -1.68 -29.33
CA GLU A 442 25.51 -3.07 -29.81
C GLU A 442 24.13 -3.74 -29.72
N LEU A 443 23.41 -3.54 -28.61
CA LEU A 443 22.06 -4.09 -28.43
C LEU A 443 21.04 -3.46 -29.40
N ARG A 444 21.12 -2.15 -29.66
CA ARG A 444 20.26 -1.51 -30.68
C ARG A 444 20.45 -2.19 -32.03
N ASP A 445 21.70 -2.40 -32.43
CA ASP A 445 22.05 -2.94 -33.75
C ASP A 445 21.72 -4.43 -33.87
N ALA A 446 21.87 -5.19 -32.79
CA ALA A 446 21.57 -6.62 -32.74
C ALA A 446 20.07 -6.94 -32.56
N THR A 447 19.23 -5.98 -32.17
CA THR A 447 17.80 -6.21 -31.90
C THR A 447 17.00 -6.30 -33.21
N PRO A 448 16.40 -7.47 -33.54
CA PRO A 448 15.67 -7.63 -34.80
C PRO A 448 14.31 -6.93 -34.80
N HIS A 449 13.76 -6.61 -33.62
CA HIS A 449 12.42 -6.05 -33.46
C HIS A 449 12.44 -4.53 -33.55
N ARG A 450 11.88 -4.00 -34.64
CA ARG A 450 11.87 -2.55 -34.94
C ARG A 450 11.46 -1.67 -33.76
N ARG A 451 10.35 -1.98 -33.07
CA ARG A 451 9.88 -1.14 -31.94
C ARG A 451 10.87 -1.08 -30.77
N ALA A 452 11.53 -2.19 -30.48
CA ALA A 452 12.54 -2.26 -29.42
C ALA A 452 13.80 -1.48 -29.84
N ARG A 453 14.24 -1.65 -31.10
CA ARG A 453 15.34 -0.89 -31.68
C ARG A 453 15.07 0.63 -31.66
N ASP A 454 13.91 1.06 -32.14
CA ASP A 454 13.49 2.48 -32.15
C ASP A 454 13.52 3.07 -30.73
N ARG A 455 13.11 2.30 -29.72
CA ARG A 455 13.17 2.71 -28.31
C ARG A 455 14.61 2.87 -27.81
N LEU A 456 15.53 1.98 -28.21
CA LEU A 456 16.95 2.08 -27.88
C LEU A 456 17.59 3.28 -28.59
N SER A 457 17.32 3.49 -29.88
CA SER A 457 17.78 4.66 -30.64
C SER A 457 17.37 5.97 -29.97
N GLN A 458 16.08 6.10 -29.62
CA GLN A 458 15.56 7.28 -28.91
C GLN A 458 16.30 7.51 -27.59
N SER A 459 16.66 6.44 -26.87
CA SER A 459 17.36 6.56 -25.59
C SER A 459 18.81 7.02 -25.79
N LEU A 460 19.51 6.46 -26.79
CA LEU A 460 20.87 6.86 -27.17
C LEU A 460 20.94 8.33 -27.62
N GLU A 461 19.98 8.79 -28.41
CA GLU A 461 19.85 10.19 -28.81
C GLU A 461 19.68 11.12 -27.58
N GLN A 462 18.82 10.74 -26.64
CA GLN A 462 18.60 11.49 -25.40
C GLN A 462 19.88 11.58 -24.54
N TRP A 463 20.77 10.60 -24.65
CA TRP A 463 22.05 10.58 -23.96
C TRP A 463 23.17 11.30 -24.72
N GLY A 464 22.88 11.89 -25.87
CA GLY A 464 23.82 12.69 -26.66
C GLY A 464 24.74 11.86 -27.57
N VAL A 465 24.40 10.60 -27.82
CA VAL A 465 25.08 9.75 -28.80
C VAL A 465 24.54 10.12 -30.19
N LYS A 466 25.40 10.64 -31.07
CA LYS A 466 25.03 10.97 -32.46
C LYS A 466 24.82 9.69 -33.25
N GLU A 467 23.69 9.58 -33.95
CA GLU A 467 23.44 8.44 -34.86
C GLU A 467 24.57 8.30 -35.87
N LYS A 468 25.17 7.11 -35.95
CA LYS A 468 25.80 6.66 -37.20
C LYS A 468 24.66 6.35 -38.16
N PRO A 469 24.70 6.83 -39.42
CA PRO A 469 23.68 6.50 -40.40
C PRO A 469 23.59 4.98 -40.52
N LEU A 470 22.39 4.43 -40.30
CA LEU A 470 22.08 3.03 -40.53
C LEU A 470 22.13 2.78 -42.03
N ASP A 471 23.09 1.96 -42.48
CA ASP A 471 23.06 1.43 -43.84
C ASP A 471 21.81 0.56 -43.98
N GLU A 472 20.97 0.89 -44.97
CA GLU A 472 19.78 0.13 -45.32
C GLU A 472 20.21 -1.24 -45.87
N SER A 473 20.06 -2.31 -45.08
CA SER A 473 20.11 -3.70 -45.56
C SER A 473 18.97 -4.54 -45.02
#